data_AF-A0A936Y139-F1
#
_entry.id   AF-A0A936Y139-F1
#
_cell.length_a   1.000
_cell.length_b   1.000
_cell.length_c   1.000
_cell.angle_alpha   90.00
_cell.angle_beta   90.00
_cell.angle_gamma   90.00
#
_symmetry.space_group_name_H-M   'P 1'
#
loop_
_entity.id
_entity.type
_entity.pdbx_description
1 polymer ?
#
loop_
_entity_poly.entity_id
_entity_poly.type
_entity_poly.pdbx_seq_one_letter_code
_entity_poly.pdbx_strand_id
1 'polypeptide(L)' 'MTNKQRELFKDLAASGKPNTLTVQSDIAVKSLQAGGATLQQARNLVAESLKNLRSQGVTVPTDIPWYKP' A
#
# COMPACT_ATOMS: atom_id res chain seq x y z
N MET A 1 8.83 5.51 -3.73
CA MET A 1 7.41 5.35 -4.07
C MET A 1 7.28 5.34 -5.58
N THR A 2 6.75 4.28 -6.17
CA THR A 2 6.64 4.14 -7.63
C THR A 2 5.49 4.99 -8.18
N ASN A 3 5.55 5.38 -9.46
CA ASN A 3 4.47 6.12 -10.11
C ASN A 3 3.12 5.39 -9.99
N LYS A 4 3.15 4.04 -10.04
CA LYS A 4 1.96 3.21 -9.91
C LYS A 4 1.37 3.17 -8.50
N GLN A 5 2.21 3.16 -7.46
CA GLN A 5 1.74 3.34 -6.09
C GLN A 5 1.02 4.68 -5.96
N ARG A 6 1.59 5.76 -6.52
CA ARG A 6 0.99 7.09 -6.45
C ARG A 6 -0.37 7.16 -7.14
N GLU A 7 -0.52 6.54 -8.31
CA GLU A 7 -1.82 6.44 -9.01
C GLU A 7 -2.85 5.68 -8.17
N LEU A 8 -2.50 4.50 -7.67
CA LEU A 8 -3.44 3.67 -6.90
C LEU A 8 -3.85 4.33 -5.56
N PHE A 9 -2.95 5.09 -4.93
CA PHE A 9 -3.29 5.90 -3.76
C PHE A 9 -4.18 7.11 -4.11
N LYS A 10 -4.03 7.72 -5.30
CA LYS A 10 -4.96 8.74 -5.78
C LYS A 10 -6.35 8.16 -6.05
N ASP A 11 -6.42 6.99 -6.68
CA ASP A 11 -7.68 6.28 -6.94
C ASP A 11 -8.37 5.89 -5.63
N LEU A 12 -7.60 5.45 -4.63
CA LEU A 12 -8.13 5.17 -3.30
C LEU A 12 -8.74 6.42 -2.67
N ALA A 13 -8.00 7.53 -2.69
CA ALA A 13 -8.46 8.78 -2.10
C ALA A 13 -9.70 9.33 -2.82
N ALA A 14 -9.74 9.24 -4.16
CA ALA A 14 -10.91 9.59 -4.96
C ALA A 14 -12.11 8.67 -4.73
N SER A 15 -11.89 7.40 -4.36
CA SER A 15 -12.97 6.44 -4.09
C SER A 15 -13.70 6.64 -2.76
N GLY A 16 -13.17 7.48 -1.86
CA GLY A 16 -13.72 7.71 -0.52
C GLY A 16 -13.70 6.48 0.40
N LYS A 17 -13.03 5.39 0.00
CA LYS A 17 -12.92 4.18 0.81
C LYS A 17 -12.04 4.43 2.05
N PRO A 18 -12.37 3.79 3.19
CA PRO A 18 -11.57 3.92 4.40
C PRO A 18 -10.13 3.44 4.14
N ASN A 19 -9.17 4.29 4.48
CA ASN A 19 -7.75 4.02 4.37
C ASN A 19 -7.31 3.01 5.44
N THR A 20 -7.62 1.72 5.21
CA THR A 20 -7.26 0.62 6.11
C THR A 20 -5.98 -0.07 5.64
N LEU A 21 -5.27 -0.73 6.56
CA LEU A 21 -4.07 -1.53 6.23
C LEU A 21 -4.34 -2.58 5.14
N THR A 22 -5.54 -3.18 5.14
CA THR A 22 -5.95 -4.14 4.11
C THR A 22 -5.96 -3.52 2.72
N VAL A 23 -6.51 -2.31 2.60
CA VAL A 23 -6.61 -1.61 1.32
C VAL A 23 -5.23 -1.12 0.84
N GLN A 24 -4.41 -0.61 1.75
CA GLN A 24 -3.01 -0.25 1.42
C GLN A 24 -2.20 -1.46 0.96
N SER A 25 -2.41 -2.62 1.59
CA SER A 25 -1.74 -3.88 1.23
C SER A 25 -2.14 -4.35 -0.17
N ASP A 26 -3.43 -4.26 -0.51
CA ASP A 26 -3.91 -4.61 -1.85
C ASP A 26 -3.33 -3.70 -2.94
N ILE A 27 -3.25 -2.39 -2.67
CA ILE A 27 -2.59 -1.41 -3.56
C ILE A 27 -1.10 -1.70 -3.73
N ALA A 28 -0.41 -2.06 -2.65
CA ALA A 28 1.00 -2.42 -2.70
C ALA A 28 1.23 -3.67 -3.55
N VAL A 29 0.39 -4.70 -3.38
CA VAL A 29 0.43 -5.93 -4.21
C VAL A 29 0.21 -5.59 -5.68
N LYS A 30 -0.84 -4.82 -6.01
CA LYS A 30 -1.14 -4.40 -7.39
C LYS A 30 -0.01 -3.59 -8.02
N SER A 31 0.62 -2.72 -7.24
CA SER A 31 1.77 -1.92 -7.69
C SER A 31 2.97 -2.81 -8.04
N LEU A 32 3.24 -3.84 -7.24
CA LEU A 32 4.33 -4.78 -7.48
C LEU A 32 4.03 -5.67 -8.69
N GLN A 33 2.79 -6.11 -8.87
CA GLN A 33 2.37 -6.87 -10.06
C GLN A 33 2.51 -6.04 -11.34
N ALA A 34 2.13 -4.75 -11.30
CA ALA A 34 2.32 -3.84 -12.42
C ALA A 34 3.81 -3.59 -12.73
N GLY A 35 4.70 -3.76 -11.76
CA GLY A 35 6.15 -3.72 -11.93
C GLY A 35 6.78 -5.04 -12.42
N GLY A 36 5.97 -6.07 -12.68
CA GLY A 36 6.44 -7.37 -13.18
C GLY A 36 6.65 -8.45 -12.10
N ALA A 37 6.31 -8.19 -10.84
CA ALA A 37 6.35 -9.22 -9.80
C ALA A 37 5.17 -10.20 -9.94
N THR A 38 5.41 -11.48 -9.67
CA THR A 38 4.31 -12.45 -9.54
C THR A 38 3.44 -12.13 -8.32
N LEU A 39 2.18 -12.60 -8.33
CA LEU A 39 1.27 -12.41 -7.19
C LEU A 39 1.88 -12.92 -5.88
N GLN A 40 2.58 -14.06 -5.92
CA GLN A 40 3.21 -14.65 -4.74
C GLN A 40 4.36 -13.78 -4.23
N GLN A 41 5.24 -13.31 -5.12
CA GLN A 41 6.34 -12.41 -4.75
C GLN A 41 5.81 -11.09 -4.17
N ALA A 42 4.79 -10.51 -4.81
CA ALA A 42 4.18 -9.27 -4.35
C ALA A 42 3.58 -9.42 -2.94
N ARG A 43 2.87 -10.53 -2.68
CA ARG A 43 2.31 -10.82 -1.35
C ARG A 43 3.39 -11.03 -0.29
N ASN A 44 4.45 -11.77 -0.63
CA ASN A 44 5.56 -12.01 0.29
C ASN A 44 6.25 -10.70 0.69
N LEU A 45 6.56 -9.84 -0.28
CA LEU A 45 7.19 -8.54 -0.05
C LEU A 45 6.32 -7.61 0.80
N VAL A 46 5.01 -7.59 0.55
CA VAL A 46 4.06 -6.80 1.34
C VAL A 46 3.97 -7.35 2.77
N ALA A 47 3.91 -8.66 2.95
CA ALA A 47 3.88 -9.29 4.27
C ALA A 47 5.15 -9.01 5.08
N GLU A 48 6.34 -9.08 4.46
CA GLU A 48 7.61 -8.70 5.09
C GLU A 48 7.63 -7.23 5.48
N SER A 49 7.15 -6.35 4.60
CA SER A 49 7.04 -4.91 4.88
C SER A 49 6.10 -4.64 6.06
N LEU A 50 4.94 -5.29 6.12
CA LEU A 50 4.00 -5.19 7.24
C LEU A 50 4.60 -5.72 8.55
N LYS A 51 5.34 -6.84 8.50
CA LYS A 51 6.04 -7.39 9.67
C LYS A 51 7.09 -6.41 10.19
N ASN A 52 7.84 -5.79 9.29
CA ASN A 52 8.84 -4.77 9.63
C ASN A 52 8.18 -3.53 10.26
N LEU A 53 7.11 -3.01 9.65
CA LEU A 53 6.34 -1.88 10.18
C LEU A 53 5.78 -2.19 11.58
N ARG A 54 5.26 -3.40 11.78
CA ARG A 54 4.78 -3.85 13.09
C ARG A 54 5.90 -3.92 14.13
N SER A 55 7.10 -4.36 13.75
CA SER A 55 8.26 -4.34 14.66
C SER A 55 8.74 -2.94 15.01
N GLN A 56 8.46 -1.95 14.16
CA GLN A 56 8.72 -0.53 14.40
C GLN A 56 7.58 0.17 15.17
N GLY A 57 6.56 -0.58 15.62
CA GLY A 57 5.42 -0.04 16.36
C GLY A 57 4.34 0.60 15.50
N VAL A 58 4.45 0.52 14.16
CA VAL A 58 3.44 1.04 13.24
C VAL A 58 2.30 0.03 13.13
N THR A 59 1.21 0.30 13.84
CA THR A 59 0.01 -0.56 13.90
C THR A 59 -1.21 0.06 13.21
N VAL A 60 -1.12 1.34 12.85
CA VAL A 60 -2.16 2.08 12.13
C VAL A 60 -1.63 2.49 10.76
N PRO A 61 -2.49 2.53 9.73
CA PRO A 61 -2.11 3.08 8.44
C PRO A 61 -1.71 4.55 8.65
N THR A 62 -0.50 4.92 8.23
CA THR A 62 -0.07 6.32 8.27
C THR A 62 -0.90 7.13 7.28
N ASP A 63 -1.26 8.34 7.68
CA ASP A 63 -1.99 9.29 6.84
C ASP A 63 -1.28 9.45 5.49
N ILE A 64 -2.05 9.57 4.41
CA ILE A 64 -1.49 9.74 3.05
C ILE A 64 -0.89 11.15 2.99
N PRO A 65 0.45 11.34 3.02
CA PRO A 65 1.06 12.63 3.35
C PRO A 65 0.78 13.75 2.34
N TRP A 66 0.35 13.40 1.12
CA TRP A 66 0.02 14.32 0.03
C TRP A 66 -1.50 14.51 -0.17
N TYR A 67 -2.33 13.83 0.62
CA TYR A 67 -3.76 14.08 0.65
C TYR A 67 -4.05 14.99 1.84
N LYS A 68 -3.90 16.30 1.64
CA LYS A 68 -4.50 17.29 2.54
C LYS A 68 -5.87 17.66 1.95
N PRO A 69 -6.96 17.62 2.74
CA PRO A 69 -8.25 18.12 2.30
C PRO A 69 -8.18 19.60 1.88
#